data_AF-A0A1X3JH28-F1
#
_entry.id   AF-A0A1X3JH28-F1
#
_cell.length_a   1.000
_cell.length_b   1.000
_cell.length_c   1.000
_cell.angle_alpha   90.00
_cell.angle_beta   90.00
_cell.angle_gamma   90.00
#
_symmetry.space_group_name_H-M   'P 1'
#
loop_
_entity.id
_entity.type
_entity.pdbx_description
1 polymer ?
#
loop_
_entity_poly.entity_id
_entity_poly.type
_entity_poly.pdbx_seq_one_letter_code
_entity_poly.pdbx_strand_id
1 'polypeptide(L)'
;MCSVLSVSEDKYNVLTVVDTSVIWSILKLSGRGFMIEMKQTPEFEKWLKSLKDKIAKAKILMRLERMEEGNFGDVEPVGDGLSELRIHQGKGYRIYFGNKNNQIVILLCGGDKSTQQLDIKKAKILAKKWGF
;
A
#
# COMPACT_ATOMS: atom_id res chain seq x y z
N MET A 1 7.18 -26.35 29.07
CA MET A 1 8.29 -25.53 29.61
C MET A 1 9.03 -24.91 28.43
N CYS A 2 9.41 -23.66 28.58
CA CYS A 2 9.93 -22.74 27.56
C CYS A 2 11.03 -23.27 26.64
N SER A 3 10.99 -22.80 25.39
CA SER A 3 12.19 -22.31 24.73
C SER A 3 11.83 -21.09 23.88
N VAL A 4 12.11 -19.92 24.44
CA VAL A 4 12.18 -18.64 23.74
C VAL A 4 13.41 -18.70 22.84
N LEU A 5 13.23 -18.58 21.53
CA LEU A 5 14.32 -18.27 20.61
C LEU A 5 14.13 -16.82 20.17
N SER A 6 14.84 -15.94 20.87
CA SER A 6 15.12 -14.57 20.44
C SER A 6 15.91 -14.62 19.13
N VAL A 7 15.29 -14.19 18.03
CA VAL A 7 15.99 -13.92 16.78
C VAL A 7 16.18 -12.41 16.69
N SER A 8 17.45 -12.01 16.65
CA SER A 8 17.90 -10.63 16.70
C SER A 8 17.30 -9.75 15.62
N GLU A 9 16.94 -8.54 16.02
CA GLU A 9 16.71 -7.39 15.16
C GLU A 9 18.01 -7.06 14.42
N ASP A 10 18.18 -7.53 13.18
CA ASP A 10 19.14 -6.95 12.22
C ASP A 10 18.99 -7.63 10.86
N LYS A 11 18.07 -7.16 10.01
CA LYS A 11 17.96 -7.60 8.60
C LYS A 11 17.71 -6.50 7.57
N TYR A 12 17.72 -5.23 7.97
CA TYR A 12 17.38 -4.12 7.07
C TYR A 12 18.60 -3.31 6.60
N ASN A 13 19.77 -3.94 6.57
CA ASN A 13 20.92 -3.37 5.88
C ASN A 13 21.24 -4.25 4.68
N VAL A 14 21.29 -3.60 3.51
CA VAL A 14 21.74 -4.14 2.22
C VAL A 14 20.69 -4.91 1.41
N LEU A 15 19.72 -4.22 0.79
CA LEU A 15 19.19 -4.65 -0.53
C LEU A 15 18.82 -3.43 -1.38
N THR A 16 19.80 -2.98 -2.14
CA THR A 16 19.65 -2.14 -3.34
C THR A 16 18.79 -2.85 -4.37
N VAL A 17 17.75 -2.16 -4.89
CA VAL A 17 16.99 -2.49 -6.11
C VAL A 17 16.82 -4.00 -6.35
N VAL A 18 16.12 -4.68 -5.46
CA VAL A 18 15.57 -5.99 -5.79
C VAL A 18 14.18 -5.79 -6.36
N ASP A 19 13.97 -6.35 -7.54
CA ASP A 19 12.66 -6.49 -8.17
C ASP A 19 11.68 -7.04 -7.13
N THR A 20 10.59 -6.31 -6.89
CA THR A 20 9.57 -6.68 -5.90
C THR A 20 8.95 -8.05 -6.19
N SER A 21 9.08 -8.58 -7.41
CA SER A 21 8.67 -9.94 -7.76
C SER A 21 9.51 -11.04 -7.09
N VAL A 22 10.79 -10.80 -6.78
CA VAL A 22 11.68 -11.80 -6.17
C VAL A 22 11.45 -11.90 -4.66
N ILE A 23 11.30 -10.76 -3.98
CA ILE A 23 10.90 -10.74 -2.55
C ILE A 23 9.56 -11.46 -2.39
N TRP A 24 8.60 -11.20 -3.29
CA TRP A 24 7.31 -11.88 -3.25
C TRP A 24 7.36 -13.37 -3.53
N SER A 25 8.34 -13.84 -4.30
CA SER A 25 8.50 -15.28 -4.57
C SER A 25 9.11 -16.03 -3.37
N ILE A 26 9.98 -15.37 -2.60
CA ILE A 26 10.62 -15.97 -1.41
C ILE A 26 9.64 -16.03 -0.24
N LEU A 27 8.82 -15.00 -0.02
CA LEU A 27 7.83 -14.98 1.06
C LEU A 27 6.67 -15.98 0.83
N LYS A 28 6.32 -16.27 -0.45
CA LYS A 28 5.33 -17.30 -0.85
C LYS A 28 5.62 -18.71 -0.35
N LEU A 29 6.88 -19.05 -0.06
CA LEU A 29 7.29 -20.41 0.34
C LEU A 29 7.09 -20.72 1.84
N SER A 30 6.70 -19.74 2.65
CA SER A 30 6.65 -19.88 4.12
C SER A 30 5.31 -20.33 4.71
N GLY A 31 4.26 -20.50 3.89
CA GLY A 31 3.04 -21.22 4.27
C GLY A 31 2.30 -20.70 5.51
N ARG A 32 1.79 -19.47 5.50
CA ARG A 32 0.62 -19.03 6.29
C ARG A 32 0.15 -17.62 5.90
N GLY A 33 -1.16 -17.44 5.81
CA GLY A 33 -1.82 -16.12 5.80
C GLY A 33 -2.34 -15.72 4.43
N PHE A 34 -3.62 -15.35 4.37
CA PHE A 34 -4.31 -14.90 3.16
C PHE A 34 -3.53 -13.78 2.46
N MET A 35 -2.92 -14.06 1.31
CA MET A 35 -2.35 -13.02 0.46
C MET A 35 -3.49 -12.32 -0.28
N ILE A 36 -3.65 -11.03 -0.02
CA ILE A 36 -4.57 -10.17 -0.76
C ILE A 36 -3.89 -9.78 -2.07
N GLU A 37 -4.55 -9.99 -3.21
CA GLU A 37 -3.99 -9.59 -4.51
C GLU A 37 -4.03 -8.07 -4.63
N MET A 38 -2.88 -7.42 -4.80
CA MET A 38 -2.83 -5.97 -5.04
C MET A 38 -2.68 -5.64 -6.53
N LYS A 39 -3.54 -4.78 -7.04
CA LYS A 39 -3.43 -4.15 -8.36
C LYS A 39 -3.22 -2.66 -8.23
N GLN A 40 -2.41 -2.11 -9.11
CA GLN A 40 -2.13 -0.68 -9.17
C GLN A 40 -2.70 -0.12 -10.47
N THR A 41 -3.32 1.05 -10.38
CA THR A 41 -3.76 1.76 -11.58
C THR A 41 -2.61 2.53 -12.23
N PRO A 42 -2.66 2.80 -13.55
CA PRO A 42 -1.68 3.67 -14.22
C PRO A 42 -1.56 5.06 -13.57
N GLU A 43 -2.65 5.58 -13.03
CA GLU A 43 -2.70 6.86 -12.32
C GLU A 43 -1.84 6.83 -11.05
N PHE A 44 -1.95 5.76 -10.26
CA PHE A 44 -1.11 5.54 -9.09
C PHE A 44 0.36 5.34 -9.47
N GLU A 45 0.65 4.49 -10.47
CA GLU A 45 2.02 4.24 -10.90
C GLU A 45 2.71 5.52 -11.38
N LYS A 46 2.02 6.32 -12.18
CA LYS A 46 2.53 7.61 -12.67
C LYS A 46 2.82 8.55 -11.50
N TRP A 47 1.91 8.62 -10.53
CA TRP A 47 2.11 9.41 -9.33
C TRP A 47 3.35 8.94 -8.54
N LEU A 48 3.48 7.63 -8.29
CA LEU A 48 4.60 7.05 -7.55
C LEU A 48 5.95 7.24 -8.25
N LYS A 49 5.96 7.23 -9.58
CA LYS A 49 7.14 7.56 -10.40
C LYS A 49 7.51 9.04 -10.29
N SER A 50 6.53 9.94 -10.18
CA SER A 50 6.75 11.39 -10.04
C SER A 50 7.14 11.85 -8.62
N LEU A 51 6.96 11.00 -7.61
CA LEU A 51 7.22 11.34 -6.22
C LEU A 51 8.71 11.54 -5.94
N LYS A 52 9.09 12.80 -5.64
CA LYS A 52 10.47 13.19 -5.34
C LYS A 52 10.93 12.81 -3.92
N ASP A 53 10.00 12.71 -2.98
CA ASP A 53 10.28 12.33 -1.59
C ASP A 53 10.58 10.82 -1.50
N LYS A 54 11.87 10.48 -1.49
CA LYS A 54 12.34 9.10 -1.46
C LYS A 54 11.94 8.37 -0.17
N ILE A 55 11.89 9.07 0.95
CA ILE A 55 11.52 8.48 2.26
C ILE A 55 10.04 8.15 2.27
N ALA A 56 9.20 9.09 1.82
CA ALA A 56 7.77 8.84 1.67
C ALA A 56 7.51 7.68 0.70
N LYS A 57 8.21 7.64 -0.44
CA LYS A 57 8.10 6.55 -1.42
C LYS A 57 8.40 5.18 -0.79
N ALA A 58 9.49 5.05 -0.06
CA ALA A 58 9.85 3.81 0.62
C ALA A 58 8.79 3.41 1.68
N LYS A 59 8.31 4.36 2.49
CA LYS A 59 7.27 4.09 3.49
C LYS A 59 5.94 3.68 2.86
N ILE A 60 5.57 4.27 1.73
CA ILE A 60 4.38 3.90 0.95
C ILE A 60 4.50 2.44 0.49
N LEU A 61 5.60 2.09 -0.19
CA LEU A 61 5.82 0.73 -0.69
C LEU A 61 5.78 -0.30 0.44
N MET A 62 6.49 -0.05 1.53
CA MET A 62 6.51 -0.95 2.69
C MET A 62 5.15 -1.03 3.40
N ARG A 63 4.26 -0.04 3.24
CA ARG A 63 2.89 -0.11 3.76
C ARG A 63 1.99 -0.92 2.84
N LEU A 64 2.14 -0.80 1.53
CA LEU A 64 1.41 -1.60 0.56
C LEU A 64 1.76 -3.09 0.70
N GLU A 65 3.04 -3.42 0.88
CA GLU A 65 3.49 -4.79 1.16
C GLU A 65 2.79 -5.38 2.39
N ARG A 66 2.76 -4.64 3.50
CA ARG A 66 2.01 -5.04 4.71
C ARG A 66 0.52 -5.20 4.47
N MET A 67 -0.09 -4.38 3.61
CA MET A 67 -1.51 -4.54 3.25
C MET A 67 -1.77 -5.85 2.50
N GLU A 68 -0.85 -6.30 1.64
CA GLU A 68 -0.95 -7.59 0.94
C GLU A 68 -0.94 -8.76 1.93
N GLU A 69 -0.25 -8.60 3.07
CA GLU A 69 -0.25 -9.54 4.20
C GLU A 69 -1.49 -9.42 5.10
N GLY A 70 -2.44 -8.53 4.77
CA GLY A 70 -3.63 -8.26 5.57
C GLY A 70 -3.46 -7.23 6.69
N ASN A 71 -2.30 -6.57 6.78
CA ASN A 71 -2.02 -5.54 7.79
C ASN A 71 -2.29 -4.12 7.25
N PHE A 72 -3.54 -3.67 7.34
CA PHE A 72 -4.00 -2.41 6.76
C PHE A 72 -3.50 -1.15 7.47
N GLY A 73 -3.29 -1.19 8.79
CA GLY A 73 -2.86 -0.05 9.58
C GLY A 73 -3.93 1.04 9.68
N ASP A 74 -3.53 2.31 9.49
CA ASP A 74 -4.40 3.48 9.65
C ASP A 74 -5.26 3.72 8.39
N VAL A 75 -6.45 3.11 8.35
CA VAL A 75 -7.39 3.15 7.24
C VAL A 75 -8.76 3.66 7.68
N GLU A 76 -9.37 4.51 6.85
CA GLU A 76 -10.73 5.02 7.05
C GLU A 76 -11.59 4.79 5.80
N PRO A 77 -12.88 4.47 5.93
CA PRO A 77 -13.79 4.42 4.79
C PRO A 77 -14.06 5.83 4.24
N VAL A 78 -14.11 5.98 2.91
CA VAL A 78 -14.50 7.23 2.23
C VAL A 78 -15.79 7.10 1.40
N GLY A 79 -16.50 5.99 1.60
CA GLY A 79 -17.76 5.65 0.94
C GLY A 79 -17.58 4.99 -0.42
N ASP A 80 -18.68 4.48 -0.99
CA ASP A 80 -18.72 3.81 -2.31
C ASP A 80 -17.76 2.60 -2.41
N GLY A 81 -17.59 1.86 -1.31
CA GLY A 81 -16.68 0.71 -1.26
C GLY A 81 -15.19 1.08 -1.26
N LEU A 82 -14.87 2.35 -1.07
CA LEU A 82 -13.49 2.87 -1.03
C LEU A 82 -13.04 3.21 0.37
N SER A 83 -11.73 3.11 0.57
CA SER A 83 -11.05 3.50 1.79
C SER A 83 -9.82 4.35 1.49
N GLU A 84 -9.46 5.20 2.44
CA GLU A 84 -8.20 5.94 2.47
C GLU A 84 -7.23 5.27 3.46
N LEU A 85 -5.99 5.06 3.04
CA LEU A 85 -4.87 4.71 3.90
C LEU A 85 -4.07 5.99 4.19
N ARG A 86 -3.93 6.33 5.47
CA ARG A 86 -3.23 7.54 5.92
C ARG A 86 -1.76 7.25 6.22
N ILE A 87 -0.87 8.03 5.61
CA ILE A 87 0.57 7.92 5.80
C ILE A 87 1.09 9.25 6.33
N HIS A 88 1.40 9.26 7.63
CA HIS A 88 1.97 10.38 8.36
C HIS A 88 3.46 10.54 8.06
N GLN A 89 3.79 10.84 6.80
CA GLN A 89 5.15 11.17 6.35
C GLN A 89 5.10 12.37 5.41
N GLY A 90 6.01 13.33 5.61
CA GLY A 90 6.11 14.51 4.76
C GLY A 90 4.81 15.32 4.79
N LYS A 91 4.15 15.44 3.64
CA LYS A 91 2.93 16.24 3.47
C LYS A 91 1.65 15.58 3.99
N GLY A 92 1.74 14.34 4.48
CA GLY A 92 0.57 13.55 4.91
C GLY A 92 -0.13 12.89 3.72
N TYR A 93 0.54 11.91 3.11
CA TYR A 93 0.03 11.20 1.93
C TYR A 93 -1.19 10.34 2.26
N ARG A 94 -2.11 10.24 1.30
CA ARG A 94 -3.29 9.37 1.40
C ARG A 94 -3.44 8.52 0.16
N ILE A 95 -3.48 7.22 0.36
CA ILE A 95 -3.67 6.26 -0.72
C ILE A 95 -5.14 5.86 -0.72
N TYR A 96 -5.82 6.07 -1.85
CA TYR A 96 -7.21 5.67 -2.02
C TYR A 96 -7.26 4.33 -2.73
N PHE A 97 -8.00 3.39 -2.16
CA PHE A 97 -8.09 2.03 -2.69
C PHE A 97 -9.49 1.46 -2.52
N GLY A 98 -9.86 0.55 -3.41
CA GLY A 98 -11.02 -0.32 -3.26
C GLY A 98 -10.58 -1.70 -2.79
N ASN A 99 -11.39 -2.35 -1.94
CA ASN A 99 -11.17 -3.73 -1.52
C ASN A 99 -12.40 -4.57 -1.87
N LYS A 100 -12.22 -5.57 -2.73
CA LYS A 100 -13.29 -6.47 -3.19
C LYS A 100 -12.73 -7.87 -3.40
N ASN A 101 -13.37 -8.89 -2.83
CA ASN A 101 -13.04 -10.31 -3.05
C ASN A 101 -11.54 -10.66 -2.84
N ASN A 102 -10.94 -10.22 -1.73
CA ASN A 102 -9.51 -10.38 -1.46
C ASN A 102 -8.59 -9.76 -2.53
N GLN A 103 -9.06 -8.74 -3.23
CA GLN A 103 -8.28 -7.94 -4.15
C GLN A 103 -8.34 -6.47 -3.72
N ILE A 104 -7.17 -5.87 -3.54
CA ILE A 104 -7.00 -4.43 -3.32
C ILE A 104 -6.64 -3.79 -4.66
N VAL A 105 -7.36 -2.76 -5.05
CA VAL A 105 -7.02 -1.93 -6.22
C VAL A 105 -6.63 -0.53 -5.75
N ILE A 106 -5.37 -0.16 -5.95
CA ILE A 106 -4.83 1.15 -5.59
C ILE A 106 -5.16 2.16 -6.69
N LEU A 107 -6.09 3.07 -6.40
CA LEU A 107 -6.68 3.98 -7.37
C LEU A 107 -5.83 5.22 -7.59
N LEU A 108 -5.43 5.91 -6.53
CA LEU A 108 -4.54 7.07 -6.60
C LEU A 108 -3.95 7.40 -5.23
N CYS A 109 -3.02 8.33 -5.22
CA CYS A 109 -2.52 8.93 -3.98
C CYS A 109 -2.65 10.45 -4.02
N GLY A 110 -3.15 11.01 -2.92
CA GLY A 110 -3.21 12.44 -2.64
C GLY A 110 -2.04 12.86 -1.73
N GLY A 111 -1.48 14.03 -1.99
CA GLY A 111 -0.29 14.51 -1.28
C GLY A 111 -0.53 15.67 -0.32
N ASP A 112 -1.76 16.18 -0.21
CA ASP A 112 -2.08 17.33 0.63
C ASP A 112 -3.50 17.21 1.19
N LYS A 113 -3.67 17.49 2.49
CA LYS A 113 -4.98 17.47 3.15
C LYS A 113 -5.95 18.48 2.53
N SER A 114 -5.46 19.60 2.00
CA SER A 114 -6.27 20.62 1.33
C SER A 114 -6.93 20.13 0.04
N THR A 115 -6.37 19.12 -0.63
CA THR A 115 -6.92 18.54 -1.87
C THR A 115 -7.74 17.27 -1.63
N GLN A 116 -7.92 16.86 -0.37
CA GLN A 116 -8.54 15.58 -0.01
C GLN A 116 -9.89 15.34 -0.72
N GLN A 117 -10.79 16.34 -0.71
CA GLN A 117 -12.11 16.18 -1.33
C GLN A 117 -12.04 15.99 -2.85
N LEU A 118 -11.10 16.68 -3.51
CA LEU A 118 -10.87 16.50 -4.94
C LEU A 118 -10.28 15.12 -5.24
N ASP A 119 -9.38 14.64 -4.38
CA ASP A 119 -8.74 13.34 -4.52
C ASP A 119 -9.75 12.20 -4.28
N ILE A 120 -10.64 12.33 -3.30
CA ILE A 120 -11.77 11.39 -3.08
C ILE A 120 -12.67 11.35 -4.32
N LYS A 121 -13.03 12.51 -4.89
CA LYS A 121 -13.86 12.57 -6.09
C LYS A 121 -13.19 11.85 -7.27
N LYS A 122 -11.89 12.08 -7.48
CA LYS A 122 -11.11 11.36 -8.50
C LYS A 122 -11.07 9.87 -8.23
N ALA A 123 -10.91 9.46 -6.96
CA ALA A 123 -10.88 8.04 -6.57
C ALA A 123 -12.20 7.37 -6.93
N LYS A 124 -13.34 7.99 -6.62
CA LYS A 124 -14.66 7.47 -6.98
C LYS A 124 -14.88 7.36 -8.49
N ILE A 125 -14.33 8.27 -9.29
CA ILE A 125 -14.38 8.18 -10.75
C ILE A 125 -13.55 6.99 -11.26
N LEU A 126 -12.34 6.81 -10.73
CA LEU A 126 -11.48 5.68 -11.07
C LEU A 126 -12.09 4.36 -10.61
N ALA A 127 -12.65 4.30 -9.42
CA ALA A 127 -13.34 3.13 -8.88
C ALA A 127 -14.38 2.58 -9.85
N LYS A 128 -15.26 3.45 -10.37
CA LYS A 128 -16.26 3.08 -11.38
C LYS A 128 -15.63 2.49 -12.65
N LYS A 129 -14.53 3.05 -13.13
CA LYS A 129 -13.77 2.54 -14.28
C LYS A 129 -13.20 1.14 -14.04
N TRP A 130 -12.89 0.82 -12.77
CA TRP A 130 -12.31 -0.45 -12.35
C TRP A 130 -13.35 -1.45 -11.80
N GLY A 131 -14.65 -1.15 -11.91
CA GLY A 131 -15.72 -2.08 -11.54
C GLY A 131 -16.04 -2.15 -10.04
N PHE A 132 -15.74 -1.07 -9.32
CA PHE A 132 -16.22 -0.82 -7.96
C PHE A 132 -17.53 -0.04 -7.98
#